data_AF-A0A9E5N396-F1
#
_entry.id   AF-A0A9E5N396-F1
#
_cell.length_a   1.000
_cell.length_b   1.000
_cell.length_c   1.000
_cell.angle_alpha   90.00
_cell.angle_beta   90.00
_cell.angle_gamma   90.00
#
_symmetry.space_group_name_H-M   'P 1'
#
loop_
_entity.id
_entity.type
_entity.pdbx_description
1 polymer ?
#
loop_
_entity_poly.entity_id
_entity_poly.type
_entity_poly.pdbx_seq_one_letter_code
_entity_poly.pdbx_strand_id
1 'polypeptide(L)' 'MDRKVVITGYGVISPIGIGVNDFWNSLVSGKSGIGRVSS' A
#
# COMPACT_ATOMS: atom_id res chain seq x y z
N MET A 1 31.69 4.85 -9.57
CA MET A 1 30.95 3.63 -9.95
C MET A 1 29.60 3.72 -9.27
N ASP A 2 28.52 3.90 -10.01
CA ASP A 2 27.19 4.04 -9.44
C ASP A 2 26.69 2.68 -8.94
N ARG A 3 26.46 2.56 -7.62
CA ARG A 3 25.87 1.36 -7.02
C ARG A 3 24.37 1.36 -7.29
N LYS A 4 23.91 0.43 -8.14
CA LYS A 4 22.47 0.21 -8.35
C LYS A 4 21.87 -0.46 -7.11
N VAL A 5 21.01 0.27 -6.41
CA VAL A 5 20.20 -0.26 -5.31
C VAL A 5 18.81 -0.59 -5.86
N VAL A 6 18.28 -1.75 -5.50
CA VAL A 6 16.96 -2.23 -5.94
C VAL A 6 16.15 -2.71 -4.74
N ILE A 7 14.82 -2.70 -4.90
CA ILE A 7 13.89 -3.29 -3.94
C ILE A 7 13.64 -4.73 -4.35
N THR A 8 13.96 -5.69 -3.47
CA THR A 8 13.77 -7.13 -3.73
C THR A 8 12.45 -7.68 -3.16
N GLY A 9 11.75 -6.91 -2.34
CA GLY A 9 10.46 -7.26 -1.77
C GLY A 9 9.90 -6.13 -0.91
N TYR A 10 8.58 -6.13 -0.74
CA TYR A 10 7.87 -5.21 0.14
C TYR A 10 6.59 -5.83 0.69
N GLY A 11 6.11 -5.29 1.80
CA GLY A 11 4.82 -5.61 2.41
C GLY A 11 4.14 -4.34 2.86
N VAL A 12 2.80 -4.35 2.91
CA VAL A 12 2.01 -3.16 3.23
C VAL A 12 0.90 -3.52 4.21
N ILE A 13 0.71 -2.66 5.21
CA ILE A 13 -0.48 -2.62 6.05
C ILE A 13 -0.99 -1.18 5.97
N SER A 14 -2.21 -1.00 5.47
CA SER A 14 -2.78 0.32 5.26
C SER A 14 -4.31 0.31 5.44
N PRO A 15 -4.94 1.48 5.66
CA PRO A 15 -6.40 1.58 5.73
C PRO A 15 -7.15 1.15 4.45
N ILE A 16 -6.45 1.03 3.32
CA ILE A 16 -7.04 0.61 2.04
C ILE A 16 -6.78 -0.86 1.71
N GLY A 17 -5.92 -1.56 2.44
CA GLY A 17 -5.62 -2.97 2.20
C GLY A 17 -4.42 -3.49 3.01
N ILE A 18 -4.44 -4.80 3.30
CA ILE A 18 -3.37 -5.55 3.96
C ILE A 18 -2.75 -6.50 2.93
N GLY A 19 -1.43 -6.46 2.79
CA GLY A 19 -0.73 -7.19 1.74
C GLY A 19 -0.67 -6.42 0.42
N VAL A 20 0.22 -6.88 -0.45
CA VAL A 20 0.60 -6.17 -1.68
C VAL A 20 -0.57 -6.05 -2.66
N ASN A 21 -1.28 -7.15 -2.92
CA ASN A 21 -2.34 -7.20 -3.92
C ASN A 21 -3.54 -6.31 -3.53
N ASP A 22 -4.01 -6.43 -2.28
CA ASP A 22 -5.17 -5.69 -1.79
C ASP A 22 -4.89 -4.19 -1.74
N PHE A 23 -3.68 -3.82 -1.29
CA PHE A 23 -3.22 -2.44 -1.32
C PHE A 23 -3.19 -1.89 -2.75
N TRP A 24 -2.56 -2.60 -3.69
CA TRP A 24 -2.41 -2.13 -5.06
C TRP A 24 -3.74 -1.97 -5.79
N ASN A 25 -4.61 -2.99 -5.70
CA ASN A 25 -5.93 -2.95 -6.34
C ASN A 25 -6.79 -1.80 -5.77
N SER A 26 -6.75 -1.58 -4.46
CA SER A 26 -7.47 -0.49 -3.81
C SER A 26 -6.91 0.89 -4.17
N LEU A 27 -5.59 1.00 -4.26
CA LEU A 27 -4.91 2.25 -4.66
C LEU A 27 -5.26 2.63 -6.11
N VAL A 28 -5.14 1.68 -7.05
CA VAL A 28 -5.40 1.92 -8.48
C VAL A 28 -6.88 2.20 -8.74
N SER A 29 -7.79 1.61 -7.96
CA SER A 29 -9.24 1.89 -8.05
C SER A 29 -9.66 3.20 -7.38
N GLY A 30 -8.73 3.95 -6.77
CA GLY A 30 -9.03 5.24 -6.13
C GLY A 30 -9.80 5.12 -4.81
N LYS A 31 -9.71 3.98 -4.11
CA LYS A 31 -10.36 3.77 -2.82
C LYS A 31 -9.78 4.73 -1.77
N SER A 32 -10.65 5.50 -1.11
CA SER A 32 -10.27 6.30 0.06
C SER A 32 -10.29 5.44 1.33
N GLY A 33 -9.23 5.53 2.13
CA GLY A 33 -9.15 4.91 3.46
C GLY A 33 -9.54 5.84 4.61
N ILE A 34 -10.01 7.05 4.31
CA ILE A 34 -10.35 8.06 5.32
C ILE A 34 -11.79 7.85 5.79
N GLY A 35 -11.98 7.77 7.10
CA GLY A 35 -13.30 7.68 7.72
C GLY A 35 -13.29 8.27 9.12
N ARG A 36 -14.48 8.63 9.62
CA ARG A 36 -14.64 9.08 11.01
C ARG A 36 -14.45 7.88 11.94
N VAL A 37 -13.67 8.07 13.01
CA VAL A 37 -13.58 7.09 14.09
C VAL A 37 -14.84 7.18 14.94
N SER A 38 -15.52 6.05 15.13
CA SER A 38 -16.69 5.92 16.01
C SER A 38 -16.55 4.69 16.89
N SER A 39 -17.04 4.78 18.12
CA SER A 39 -17.17 3.69 19.09
C SER A 39 -18.47 2.93 18.91
#